data_AF-A0A9E3BHD7-F1
#
_entry.id   AF-A0A9E3BHD7-F1
#
_cell.length_a   1.000
_cell.length_b   1.000
_cell.length_c   1.000
_cell.angle_alpha   90.00
_cell.angle_beta   90.00
_cell.angle_gamma   90.00
#
_symmetry.space_group_name_H-M   'P 1'
#
loop_
_entity.id
_entity.type
_entity.pdbx_description
1 polymer ?
#
loop_
_entity_poly.entity_id
_entity_poly.type
_entity_poly.pdbx_seq_one_letter_code
_entity_poly.pdbx_strand_id
1 'polypeptide(L)'
;MAPPAGSEAKLAERMATSAQASREVAYGATMRYTHELRMTLRELGSRLAAADAIDFAGEVFYLTCDEVVTMPSDARLRIKRRRAERERLQGLRLPDVIDHTWRPLGTNPR
;
A
#
# COMPACT_ATOMS: atom_id res chain seq x y z
N MET A 1 14.76 -1.02 -48.36
CA MET A 1 13.37 -0.55 -48.50
C MET A 1 12.88 -0.23 -47.10
N ALA A 2 12.77 1.05 -46.74
CA ALA A 2 12.29 1.44 -45.42
C ALA A 2 10.82 1.01 -45.27
N PRO A 3 10.38 0.52 -44.10
CA PRO A 3 8.96 0.22 -43.89
C PRO A 3 8.12 1.48 -44.14
N PRO A 4 6.92 1.37 -44.71
CA PRO A 4 6.08 2.54 -44.92
C PRO A 4 5.70 3.11 -43.55
N ALA A 5 5.88 4.42 -43.36
CA ALA A 5 5.63 5.13 -42.10
C ALA A 5 4.25 4.80 -41.44
N GLY A 6 3.26 4.38 -42.23
CA GLY A 6 1.96 3.92 -41.73
C GLY A 6 1.97 2.57 -40.98
N SER A 7 2.97 1.71 -41.18
CA SER A 7 3.13 0.44 -40.46
C SER A 7 3.67 0.66 -39.05
N GLU A 8 4.62 1.60 -38.91
CA GLU A 8 5.18 2.00 -37.61
C GLU A 8 4.12 2.72 -36.76
N ALA A 9 3.34 3.61 -37.37
CA ALA A 9 2.22 4.27 -36.69
C ALA A 9 1.17 3.26 -36.16
N LYS A 10 0.79 2.25 -36.96
CA LYS A 10 -0.13 1.19 -36.53
C LYS A 10 0.46 0.31 -35.43
N LEU A 11 1.77 0.04 -35.48
CA LEU A 11 2.44 -0.71 -34.42
C LEU A 11 2.44 0.08 -33.11
N ALA A 12 2.77 1.38 -33.17
CA ALA A 12 2.75 2.27 -32.02
C ALA A 12 1.35 2.39 -31.40
N GLU A 13 0.31 2.53 -32.24
CA GLU A 13 -1.09 2.54 -31.79
C GLU A 13 -1.45 1.24 -31.07
N ARG A 14 -1.13 0.08 -31.66
CA ARG A 14 -1.37 -1.23 -31.05
C ARG A 14 -0.63 -1.39 -29.72
N MET A 15 0.61 -0.90 -29.63
CA MET A 15 1.38 -0.91 -28.38
C MET A 15 0.78 0.01 -27.33
N ALA A 16 0.27 1.19 -27.71
CA ALA A 16 -0.39 2.10 -26.80
C ALA A 16 -1.69 1.48 -26.26
N THR A 17 -2.52 0.88 -27.12
CA THR A 17 -3.75 0.18 -26.71
C THR A 17 -3.43 -1.00 -25.79
N SER A 18 -2.41 -1.81 -26.10
CA SER A 18 -2.05 -2.95 -25.27
C SER A 18 -1.46 -2.52 -23.92
N ALA A 19 -0.68 -1.44 -23.89
CA ALA A 19 -0.15 -0.88 -22.66
C ALA A 19 -1.27 -0.35 -21.76
N GLN A 20 -2.27 0.34 -22.33
CA GLN A 20 -3.44 0.79 -21.60
C GLN A 20 -4.23 -0.38 -21.02
N ALA A 21 -4.59 -1.37 -21.85
CA ALA A 21 -5.30 -2.55 -21.38
C ALA A 21 -4.54 -3.29 -20.27
N SER A 22 -3.22 -3.42 -20.42
CA SER A 22 -2.36 -4.03 -19.40
C SER A 22 -2.37 -3.27 -18.08
N ARG A 23 -2.36 -1.92 -18.13
CA ARG A 23 -2.46 -1.07 -16.92
C ARG A 23 -3.80 -1.24 -16.22
N GLU A 24 -4.89 -1.28 -16.96
CA GLU A 24 -6.23 -1.46 -16.40
C GLU A 24 -6.38 -2.82 -15.72
N VAL A 25 -5.88 -3.89 -16.36
CA VAL A 25 -5.85 -5.24 -15.77
C VAL A 25 -4.99 -5.27 -14.50
N ALA A 26 -3.78 -4.70 -14.54
CA ALA A 26 -2.89 -4.65 -13.39
C ALA A 26 -3.51 -3.87 -12.22
N TYR A 27 -4.15 -2.74 -12.51
CA TYR A 27 -4.85 -1.92 -11.52
C TYR A 27 -6.03 -2.68 -10.90
N GLY A 28 -6.87 -3.29 -11.74
CA GLY A 28 -8.01 -4.09 -11.29
C GLY A 28 -7.58 -5.27 -10.41
N ALA A 29 -6.54 -6.01 -10.82
CA ALA A 29 -5.97 -7.10 -10.05
C ALA A 29 -5.42 -6.62 -8.70
N THR A 30 -4.66 -5.52 -8.69
CA THR A 30 -4.09 -4.93 -7.47
C THR A 30 -5.17 -4.53 -6.48
N MET A 31 -6.22 -3.84 -6.93
CA MET A 31 -7.34 -3.45 -6.07
C MET A 31 -8.05 -4.68 -5.47
N ARG A 32 -8.32 -5.70 -6.30
CA ARG A 32 -8.99 -6.93 -5.87
C ARG A 32 -8.15 -7.67 -4.83
N TYR A 33 -6.89 -7.97 -5.14
CA TYR A 33 -6.03 -8.71 -4.21
C TYR A 33 -5.73 -7.94 -2.93
N THR A 34 -5.58 -6.62 -2.99
CA THR A 34 -5.49 -5.77 -1.79
C THR A 34 -6.76 -5.86 -0.96
N HIS A 35 -7.93 -5.96 -1.62
CA HIS A 35 -9.19 -6.13 -0.92
C HIS A 35 -9.31 -7.46 -0.21
N GLU A 36 -9.03 -8.56 -0.91
CA GLU A 36 -9.04 -9.90 -0.32
C GLU A 36 -8.06 -9.99 0.84
N LEU A 37 -6.83 -9.51 0.67
CA LEU A 37 -5.83 -9.48 1.74
C LEU A 37 -6.32 -8.70 2.96
N ARG A 38 -6.96 -7.55 2.76
CA ARG A 38 -7.53 -6.76 3.87
C ARG A 38 -8.59 -7.56 4.62
N MET A 39 -9.48 -8.27 3.91
CA MET A 39 -10.52 -9.08 4.54
C MET A 39 -9.92 -10.24 5.34
N THR A 40 -8.94 -10.95 4.77
CA THR A 40 -8.21 -12.02 5.46
C THR A 40 -7.50 -11.49 6.71
N LEU A 41 -6.82 -10.36 6.62
CA LEU A 41 -6.13 -9.76 7.77
C LEU A 41 -7.10 -9.28 8.84
N ARG A 42 -8.28 -8.75 8.49
CA ARG A 42 -9.30 -8.38 9.48
C ARG A 42 -9.81 -9.59 10.24
N GLU A 43 -10.06 -10.70 9.55
CA GLU A 43 -10.47 -11.95 10.21
C GLU A 43 -9.38 -12.48 11.13
N LEU A 44 -8.12 -12.50 10.67
CA LEU A 44 -6.98 -12.86 11.52
C LEU A 44 -6.86 -11.93 12.73
N GLY A 45 -7.03 -10.62 12.53
CA GLY A 45 -7.06 -9.63 13.60
C GLY A 45 -8.17 -9.91 14.62
N SER A 46 -9.37 -10.29 14.17
CA SER A 46 -10.46 -10.69 15.08
C SER A 46 -10.07 -11.88 15.95
N ARG A 47 -9.40 -12.88 15.38
CA ARG A 47 -8.91 -14.06 16.13
C ARG A 47 -7.80 -13.69 17.11
N LEU A 48 -6.87 -12.82 16.71
CA LEU A 48 -5.81 -12.32 17.59
C LEU A 48 -6.39 -11.52 18.76
N ALA A 49 -7.42 -10.71 18.52
CA ALA A 49 -8.11 -9.98 19.58
C ALA A 49 -8.87 -10.92 20.53
N ALA A 50 -9.54 -11.95 20.00
CA ALA A 50 -10.16 -12.98 20.81
C ALA A 50 -9.16 -13.78 21.66
N ALA A 51 -7.90 -13.88 21.21
CA ALA A 51 -6.79 -14.49 21.95
C ALA A 51 -6.05 -13.50 22.87
N ASP A 52 -6.54 -12.27 23.04
CA ASP A 52 -5.93 -11.18 23.81
C ASP A 52 -4.51 -10.77 23.35
N ALA A 53 -4.12 -11.12 22.12
CA ALA A 53 -2.83 -10.74 21.56
C ALA A 53 -2.78 -9.27 21.12
N ILE A 54 -3.94 -8.71 20.73
CA ILE A 54 -4.16 -7.32 20.34
C ILE A 54 -5.52 -6.86 20.87
N ASP A 55 -5.82 -5.55 20.84
CA ASP A 55 -7.04 -5.03 21.49
C ASP A 55 -8.27 -5.11 20.59
N PHE A 56 -8.11 -4.93 19.27
CA PHE A 56 -9.19 -5.09 18.29
C PHE A 56 -8.65 -5.45 16.90
N ALA A 57 -9.52 -5.99 16.04
CA ALA A 57 -9.13 -6.53 14.73
C ALA A 57 -8.36 -5.55 13.83
N GLY A 58 -8.63 -4.25 13.92
CA GLY A 58 -7.97 -3.24 13.11
C GLY A 58 -6.51 -2.97 13.49
N GLU A 59 -6.04 -3.46 14.65
CA GLU A 59 -4.66 -3.27 15.07
C GLU A 59 -3.66 -4.09 14.26
N VAL A 60 -4.14 -5.13 13.57
CA VAL A 60 -3.34 -5.95 12.65
C VAL A 60 -2.64 -5.11 11.58
N PHE A 61 -3.22 -3.97 11.18
CA PHE A 61 -2.65 -3.08 10.16
C PHE A 61 -1.49 -2.21 10.66
N TYR A 62 -1.18 -2.24 11.96
CA TYR A 62 0.03 -1.63 12.51
C TYR A 62 1.20 -2.61 12.59
N LEU A 63 1.01 -3.84 12.14
CA LEU A 63 2.03 -4.89 12.09
C LEU A 63 2.41 -5.18 10.64
N THR A 64 3.65 -5.55 10.40
CA THR A 64 4.10 -6.06 9.09
C THR A 64 3.62 -7.50 8.90
N CYS A 65 3.61 -8.01 7.66
CA CYS A 65 3.20 -9.39 7.39
C CYS A 65 3.99 -10.40 8.23
N ASP A 66 5.30 -10.21 8.37
CA ASP A 66 6.15 -11.10 9.17
C ASP A 66 5.81 -11.04 10.66
N GLU A 67 5.56 -9.84 11.20
CA GLU A 67 5.13 -9.68 12.58
C GLU A 67 3.73 -10.28 12.82
N VAL A 68 2.82 -10.22 11.84
CA VAL A 68 1.49 -10.85 11.95
C VAL A 68 1.58 -12.37 11.93
N VAL A 69 2.48 -12.94 11.11
CA VAL A 69 2.69 -14.40 11.02
C VAL A 69 3.46 -14.92 12.24
N THR A 70 4.43 -14.15 12.74
CA THR A 70 5.25 -14.49 13.91
C THR A 70 5.12 -13.39 14.95
N MET A 71 4.15 -13.56 15.86
CA MET A 71 3.80 -12.49 16.78
C MET A 71 4.95 -12.16 17.74
N PRO A 72 5.47 -10.91 17.75
CA PRO A 72 6.48 -10.52 18.71
C PRO A 72 5.83 -10.34 20.08
N SER A 73 6.59 -10.63 21.14
CA SER A 73 6.10 -10.53 22.52
C SER A 73 5.70 -9.11 22.94
N ASP A 74 6.21 -8.08 22.25
CA ASP A 74 5.92 -6.66 22.47
C ASP A 74 4.90 -6.08 21.45
N ALA A 75 4.08 -6.92 20.81
CA ALA A 75 3.14 -6.52 19.76
C ALA A 75 2.27 -5.30 20.13
N ARG A 76 1.59 -5.34 21.29
CA ARG A 76 0.74 -4.22 21.77
C ARG A 76 1.52 -2.91 21.90
N LEU A 77 2.76 -2.95 22.39
CA LEU A 77 3.61 -1.76 22.51
C LEU A 77 4.01 -1.22 21.13
N ARG A 78 4.35 -2.10 20.18
CA ARG A 78 4.67 -1.71 18.79
C ARG A 78 3.48 -1.06 18.10
N ILE A 79 2.30 -1.65 18.23
CA ILE A 79 1.05 -1.12 17.68
C ILE A 79 0.81 0.30 18.20
N LYS A 80 0.86 0.50 19.52
CA LYS A 80 0.67 1.81 20.16
C LYS A 80 1.65 2.85 19.61
N ARG A 81 2.94 2.50 19.51
CA ARG A 81 3.97 3.38 18.95
C ARG A 81 3.71 3.74 17.48
N ARG A 82 3.37 2.75 16.65
CA ARG A 82 3.12 2.96 15.21
C ARG A 82 1.81 3.72 14.95
N ARG A 83 0.81 3.58 15.82
CA ARG A 83 -0.40 4.42 15.79
C ARG A 83 -0.06 5.89 16.03
N ALA A 84 0.65 6.18 17.12
CA ALA A 84 1.06 7.55 17.44
C ALA A 84 1.93 8.15 16.32
N GLU A 85 2.82 7.35 15.73
CA GLU A 85 3.64 7.79 14.60
C GLU A 85 2.79 8.09 13.35
N ARG A 86 1.80 7.24 13.04
CA ARG A 86 0.88 7.47 11.93
C ARG A 86 0.10 8.77 12.11
N GLU A 87 -0.43 9.03 13.30
CA GLU A 87 -1.14 10.27 13.64
C GLU A 87 -0.24 11.49 13.46
N ARG A 88 1.02 11.40 13.92
CA ARG A 88 2.03 12.44 13.72
C ARG A 88 2.32 12.69 12.24
N LEU A 89 2.52 11.63 11.46
CA LEU A 89 2.86 11.71 10.03
C LEU A 89 1.70 12.22 9.18
N GLN A 90 0.44 11.91 9.53
CA GLN A 90 -0.75 12.41 8.83
C GLN A 90 -0.85 13.94 8.87
N GLY A 91 -0.27 14.58 9.88
CA GLY A 91 -0.21 16.04 9.99
C GLY A 91 0.85 16.69 9.10
N LEU A 92 1.75 15.93 8.46
CA LEU A 92 2.88 16.48 7.71
C LEU A 92 2.60 16.51 6.21
N ARG A 93 3.10 17.55 5.54
CA ARG A 93 3.20 17.59 4.07
C ARG A 93 4.57 17.06 3.64
N LEU A 94 4.57 15.97 2.87
CA LEU A 94 5.78 15.39 2.28
C LEU A 94 6.23 16.17 1.03
N PRO A 95 7.53 16.23 0.75
CA PRO A 95 8.03 16.75 -0.52
C PRO A 95 7.71 15.79 -1.68
N ASP A 96 7.58 16.35 -2.89
CA ASP A 96 7.28 15.57 -4.10
C ASP A 96 8.46 14.67 -4.54
N VAL A 97 9.68 15.05 -4.15
CA VAL A 97 10.92 14.29 -4.37
C VAL A 97 11.66 14.17 -3.06
N ILE A 98 12.06 12.94 -2.71
CA ILE A 98 12.93 12.64 -1.57
C ILE A 98 14.24 12.11 -2.13
N ASP A 99 15.33 12.82 -1.89
CA ASP A 99 16.68 12.39 -2.25
C ASP A 99 17.59 12.42 -1.02
N HIS A 100 18.00 11.24 -0.57
CA HIS A 100 18.81 10.95 0.63
C HIS A 100 18.24 11.43 1.98
N THR A 101 17.99 12.72 2.13
CA THR A 101 17.45 13.36 3.34
C THR A 101 16.14 14.07 3.02
N TRP A 102 15.18 14.01 3.94
CA TRP A 102 13.89 14.68 3.75
C TRP A 102 13.54 15.56 4.95
N ARG A 103 12.81 16.64 4.68
CA ARG A 103 12.19 17.49 5.70
C ARG A 103 10.72 17.76 5.32
N PRO A 104 9.80 17.90 6.28
CA PRO A 104 8.43 18.28 5.99
C PRO A 104 8.37 19.66 5.33
N LEU A 105 7.47 19.83 4.36
CA LEU A 105 7.19 21.13 3.74
C LEU A 105 6.30 22.04 4.61
N GLY A 106 5.72 21.49 5.68
CA GLY A 106 4.78 22.15 6.58
C GLY A 106 3.76 21.15 7.14
N THR A 107 2.69 21.67 7.73
CA THR A 107 1.55 20.86 8.19
C THR A 107 0.43 20.82 7.14
N ASN A 108 -0.26 19.69 7.01
CA ASN A 108 -1.39 19.56 6.10
C ASN A 108 -2.56 20.44 6.60
N PRO A 109 -3.23 21.26 5.75
CA PRO A 109 -4.46 21.93 6.16
C PRO A 109 -5.50 20.89 6.61
N ARG A 110 -6.15 21.16 7.75
CA ARG A 110 -7.16 20.27 8.36
C ARG A 110 -8.44 20.21 7.53
#